data_AF-A0A928SBF2-F1
#
_entry.id   AF-A0A928SBF2-F1
#
_cell.length_a   1.000
_cell.length_b   1.000
_cell.length_c   1.000
_cell.angle_alpha   90.00
_cell.angle_beta   90.00
_cell.angle_gamma   90.00
#
_symmetry.space_group_name_H-M   'P 1'
#
loop_
_entity.id
_entity.type
_entity.pdbx_description
1 polymer ?
#
loop_
_entity_poly.entity_id
_entity_poly.type
_entity_poly.pdbx_seq_one_letter_code
_entity_poly.pdbx_strand_id
1 'polypeptide(L)'
;MARPTAKTTFWLIFLGLLSVAVMAVMGVLAYLLLSLPVPAAAPITPTATRPALSLPTAPLPTATPGPPPAVEDAVFTAQKPIKGLADCDASGFKGVVAASNGDRLAGLQITVWEEGVGLVAVDTTDAEGRYQIELKDQPAERKFWVQVYQNDVPSSEPLSVETQADCRQGFQVYQINWRAKEE
;
A
#
# COMPACT_ATOMS: atom_id res chain seq x y z
N MET A 1 2.09 -29.70 -54.92
CA MET A 1 0.76 -29.27 -54.44
C MET A 1 0.24 -30.33 -53.47
N ALA A 2 0.40 -30.14 -52.16
CA ALA A 2 0.01 -31.11 -51.15
C ALA A 2 -1.46 -30.90 -50.75
N ARG A 3 -2.31 -31.93 -50.93
CA ARG A 3 -3.70 -31.91 -50.46
C ARG A 3 -3.69 -31.95 -48.93
N PRO A 4 -4.32 -30.98 -48.23
CA PRO A 4 -4.49 -31.07 -46.79
C PRO A 4 -5.32 -32.31 -46.45
N THR A 5 -4.76 -33.18 -45.61
CA THR A 5 -5.41 -34.40 -45.11
C THR A 5 -6.61 -34.01 -44.24
N ALA A 6 -7.72 -34.74 -44.39
CA ALA A 6 -9.02 -34.45 -43.75
C ALA A 6 -8.96 -34.18 -42.23
N LYS A 7 -7.97 -34.73 -41.54
CA LYS A 7 -7.73 -34.52 -40.09
C LYS A 7 -7.37 -33.06 -39.75
N THR A 8 -6.63 -32.38 -40.62
CA THR A 8 -6.21 -30.98 -40.43
C THR A 8 -7.38 -30.03 -40.65
N THR A 9 -8.24 -30.33 -41.62
CA THR A 9 -9.47 -29.55 -41.88
C THR A 9 -10.48 -29.69 -40.75
N PHE A 10 -10.63 -30.88 -40.17
CA PHE A 10 -11.51 -31.11 -39.02
C PHE A 10 -11.08 -30.32 -37.78
N TRP A 11 -9.77 -30.27 -37.49
CA TRP A 11 -9.24 -29.55 -36.32
C TRP A 11 -9.42 -28.02 -36.43
N LEU A 12 -9.24 -27.46 -37.63
CA LEU A 12 -9.44 -26.02 -37.86
C LEU A 12 -10.92 -25.62 -37.74
N ILE A 13 -11.85 -26.47 -38.22
CA ILE A 13 -13.29 -26.24 -38.05
C ILE A 13 -13.67 -26.30 -36.56
N PHE A 14 -13.14 -27.27 -35.81
CA PHE A 14 -13.38 -27.39 -34.38
C PHE A 14 -12.90 -26.17 -33.58
N LEU A 15 -11.69 -25.68 -33.87
CA LEU A 15 -11.16 -24.45 -33.27
C LEU A 15 -11.98 -23.20 -33.63
N GLY A 16 -12.42 -23.09 -34.88
CA GLY A 16 -13.29 -22.00 -35.31
C GLY A 16 -14.63 -21.99 -34.56
N LEU A 17 -15.27 -23.15 -34.44
CA LEU A 17 -16.52 -23.31 -33.70
C LEU A 17 -16.34 -23.02 -32.20
N LEU A 18 -15.24 -23.47 -31.59
CA LEU A 18 -14.92 -23.18 -30.20
C LEU A 18 -14.75 -21.67 -29.96
N SER A 19 -14.07 -20.96 -30.86
CA SER A 19 -13.88 -19.51 -30.76
C SER A 19 -15.20 -18.75 -30.83
N VAL A 20 -16.10 -19.13 -31.75
CA VAL A 20 -17.43 -18.52 -31.85
C VAL A 20 -18.26 -18.79 -30.59
N ALA A 21 -18.18 -20.00 -30.03
CA ALA A 21 -18.87 -20.35 -28.79
C ALA A 21 -18.39 -19.51 -27.60
N VAL A 22 -17.07 -19.32 -27.46
CA VAL A 22 -16.50 -18.48 -26.39
C VAL A 22 -16.95 -17.03 -26.53
N MET A 23 -16.93 -16.48 -27.74
CA MET A 23 -17.39 -15.10 -27.98
C MET A 23 -18.88 -14.92 -27.67
N ALA A 24 -19.72 -15.90 -28.01
CA ALA A 24 -21.14 -15.87 -27.67
C ALA A 24 -21.36 -15.90 -26.14
N VAL A 25 -20.65 -16.76 -25.41
CA VAL A 25 -20.75 -16.85 -23.95
C VAL A 25 -20.30 -15.55 -23.29
N MET A 26 -19.20 -14.96 -23.73
CA MET A 26 -18.72 -13.67 -23.22
C MET A 26 -19.70 -12.53 -23.51
N GLY A 27 -20.32 -12.52 -24.69
CA GLY A 27 -21.36 -11.55 -25.05
C GLY A 27 -22.60 -11.66 -24.16
N VAL A 28 -23.07 -12.89 -23.89
CA VAL A 28 -24.20 -13.14 -22.97
C VAL A 28 -23.85 -12.72 -21.54
N LEU A 29 -22.63 -13.00 -21.08
CA LEU A 29 -22.17 -12.61 -19.75
C LEU A 29 -22.11 -11.08 -19.59
N ALA A 30 -21.58 -10.37 -20.59
CA ALA A 30 -21.55 -8.91 -20.61
C ALA A 30 -22.98 -8.32 -20.62
N TYR A 31 -23.88 -8.91 -21.41
CA TYR A 31 -25.28 -8.49 -21.44
C TYR A 31 -25.98 -8.68 -20.09
N LEU A 32 -25.72 -9.81 -19.41
CA LEU A 32 -26.27 -10.08 -18.08
C LEU A 32 -25.76 -9.08 -17.03
N LEU A 33 -24.47 -8.73 -17.06
CA LEU A 33 -23.89 -7.73 -16.16
C LEU A 33 -24.48 -6.33 -16.39
N LEU A 34 -24.74 -5.96 -17.65
CA LEU A 34 -25.38 -4.68 -18.00
C LEU A 34 -26.88 -4.64 -17.68
N SER A 35 -27.54 -5.79 -17.55
CA SER A 35 -28.98 -5.89 -17.28
C SER A 35 -29.32 -5.95 -15.79
N LEU A 36 -28.33 -5.85 -14.89
CA LEU A 36 -28.57 -5.81 -13.46
C LEU A 36 -29.26 -4.49 -13.07
N PRO A 37 -30.44 -4.55 -12.42
CA PRO A 37 -31.14 -3.33 -11.99
C PRO A 37 -30.36 -2.65 -10.85
N VAL A 38 -30.05 -1.37 -11.05
CA VAL A 38 -29.46 -0.52 -10.02
C VAL A 38 -30.47 -0.37 -8.86
N PRO A 39 -30.07 -0.61 -7.60
CA PRO A 39 -30.97 -0.41 -6.48
C PRO A 39 -31.33 1.08 -6.36
N ALA A 40 -32.64 1.37 -6.43
CA ALA A 40 -33.16 2.70 -6.20
C ALA A 40 -32.86 3.14 -4.76
N ALA A 41 -32.14 4.24 -4.60
CA ALA A 41 -31.91 4.86 -3.30
C ALA A 41 -33.23 5.22 -2.63
N ALA A 42 -33.41 4.80 -1.38
CA ALA A 42 -34.60 5.09 -0.59
C ALA A 42 -34.72 6.62 -0.32
N PRO A 43 -35.94 7.18 -0.29
CA PRO A 43 -36.15 8.58 0.06
C PRO A 43 -35.85 8.83 1.54
N ILE A 44 -34.97 9.80 1.82
CA ILE A 44 -34.70 10.29 3.16
C ILE A 44 -35.84 11.20 3.65
N THR A 45 -36.45 10.84 4.77
CA THR A 45 -37.46 11.66 5.48
C THR A 45 -36.77 12.87 6.13
N PRO A 46 -37.25 14.11 5.96
CA PRO A 46 -36.66 15.26 6.64
C PRO A 46 -37.02 15.25 8.14
N THR A 47 -36.01 15.12 9.00
CA THR A 47 -36.12 15.33 10.45
C THR A 47 -36.17 16.83 10.75
N ALA A 48 -37.10 17.21 11.62
CA ALA A 48 -37.39 18.60 12.00
C ALA A 48 -36.18 19.38 12.53
N THR A 49 -35.95 20.55 11.94
CA THR A 49 -34.95 21.54 12.33
C THR A 49 -35.26 22.13 13.71
N ARG A 50 -34.41 21.86 14.70
CA ARG A 50 -34.33 22.64 15.94
C ARG A 50 -33.39 23.82 15.69
N PRO A 51 -33.69 25.05 16.14
CA PRO A 51 -32.78 26.19 15.95
C PRO A 51 -31.51 25.95 16.76
N ALA A 52 -30.37 25.76 16.08
CA ALA A 52 -29.06 25.77 16.72
C ALA A 52 -28.60 27.23 16.86
N LEU A 53 -28.18 27.62 18.07
CA LEU A 53 -27.44 28.86 18.28
C LEU A 53 -26.19 28.83 17.39
N SER A 54 -26.07 29.81 16.49
CA SER A 54 -24.88 29.98 15.65
C SER A 54 -23.69 30.43 16.50
N LEU A 55 -22.77 29.50 16.79
CA LEU A 55 -21.41 29.85 17.18
C LEU A 55 -20.65 30.37 15.95
N PRO A 56 -19.82 31.42 16.08
CA PRO A 56 -19.02 31.91 14.96
C PRO A 56 -18.08 30.80 14.48
N THR A 57 -18.30 30.35 13.25
CA THR A 57 -17.42 29.40 12.55
C THR A 57 -16.17 30.16 12.12
N ALA A 58 -15.12 30.11 12.94
CA ALA A 58 -13.77 30.35 12.44
C ALA A 58 -13.41 29.20 11.49
N PRO A 59 -12.79 29.45 10.32
CA PRO A 59 -12.31 28.38 9.46
C PRO A 59 -11.26 27.58 10.24
N LEU A 60 -11.50 26.28 10.40
CA LEU A 60 -10.52 25.36 10.96
C LEU A 60 -9.30 25.36 10.02
N PRO A 61 -8.07 25.62 10.51
CA PRO A 61 -6.90 25.49 9.65
C PRO A 61 -6.84 24.06 9.09
N THR A 62 -6.76 23.93 7.78
CA THR A 62 -6.47 22.65 7.10
C THR A 62 -5.05 22.26 7.51
N ALA A 63 -4.92 21.52 8.62
CA ALA A 63 -3.63 21.05 9.08
C ALA A 63 -3.09 20.04 8.06
N THR A 64 -2.02 20.42 7.36
CA THR A 64 -1.14 19.50 6.64
C THR A 64 -0.72 18.38 7.60
N PRO A 65 -0.85 17.08 7.23
CA PRO A 65 -0.41 15.97 8.08
C PRO A 65 1.06 16.14 8.49
N GLY A 66 1.28 16.31 9.80
CA GLY A 66 2.62 16.39 10.39
C GLY A 66 3.21 15.01 10.70
N PRO A 67 4.36 14.96 11.41
CA PRO A 67 4.96 13.70 11.83
C PRO A 67 3.97 12.82 12.61
N PRO A 68 4.04 11.48 12.46
CA PRO A 68 3.29 10.56 13.31
C PRO A 68 3.70 10.72 14.79
N PRO A 69 2.86 10.26 15.73
CA PRO A 69 3.10 10.45 17.16
C PRO A 69 4.41 9.81 17.61
N ALA A 70 5.23 10.60 18.32
CA ALA A 70 6.35 10.10 19.11
C ALA A 70 5.85 9.36 20.35
N VAL A 71 6.65 8.43 20.88
CA VAL A 71 6.28 7.61 22.06
C VAL A 71 7.39 7.63 23.09
N GLU A 72 7.07 8.08 24.32
CA GLU A 72 8.06 8.24 25.40
C GLU A 72 8.77 6.92 25.75
N ASP A 73 8.05 5.80 25.71
CA ASP A 73 8.57 4.46 26.03
C ASP A 73 8.72 3.59 24.77
N ALA A 74 9.40 4.10 23.75
CA ALA A 74 9.67 3.34 22.52
C ALA A 74 10.38 2.00 22.81
N VAL A 75 9.75 0.88 22.45
CA VAL A 75 10.28 -0.48 22.61
C VAL A 75 11.35 -0.80 21.56
N PHE A 76 11.16 -0.31 20.33
CA PHE A 76 12.04 -0.56 19.21
C PHE A 76 12.87 0.67 18.84
N THR A 77 14.11 0.44 18.45
CA THR A 77 15.03 1.47 17.96
C THR A 77 15.59 1.09 16.60
N ALA A 78 15.55 2.04 15.66
CA ALA A 78 16.17 1.90 14.35
C ALA A 78 17.70 1.75 14.49
N GLN A 79 18.24 0.71 13.88
CA GLN A 79 19.66 0.36 13.94
C GLN A 79 20.45 1.19 12.93
N LYS A 80 21.47 1.90 13.41
CA LYS A 80 22.38 2.67 12.57
C LYS A 80 23.56 1.79 12.09
N PRO A 81 24.11 2.03 10.88
CA PRO A 81 23.65 3.02 9.89
C PRO A 81 22.41 2.54 9.14
N ILE A 82 21.52 3.49 8.82
CA ILE A 82 20.43 3.27 7.87
C ILE A 82 21.05 3.25 6.46
N LYS A 83 20.73 2.22 5.67
CA LYS A 83 21.29 2.09 4.32
C LYS A 83 20.30 2.62 3.29
N GLY A 84 20.68 3.65 2.56
CA GLY A 84 19.97 4.06 1.35
C GLY A 84 20.52 3.34 0.12
N LEU A 85 19.64 3.01 -0.82
CA LEU A 85 19.96 2.35 -2.08
C LEU A 85 19.42 3.19 -3.23
N ALA A 86 20.27 3.40 -4.23
CA ALA A 86 19.88 4.00 -5.50
C ALA A 86 19.14 2.97 -6.36
N ASP A 87 17.97 3.34 -6.85
CA ASP A 87 17.11 2.49 -7.67
C ASP A 87 16.20 3.40 -8.52
N CYS A 88 16.19 3.23 -9.85
CA CYS A 88 15.37 4.05 -10.74
C CYS A 88 14.00 3.43 -11.03
N ASP A 89 13.83 2.17 -10.69
CA ASP A 89 12.63 1.39 -10.99
C ASP A 89 11.79 1.13 -9.73
N ALA A 90 12.36 1.36 -8.54
CA ALA A 90 11.68 1.17 -7.27
C ALA A 90 11.95 2.29 -6.26
N SER A 91 10.96 2.55 -5.40
CA SER A 91 11.11 3.34 -4.18
C SER A 91 10.42 2.64 -3.02
N GLY A 92 10.92 2.85 -1.79
CA GLY A 92 10.28 2.31 -0.60
C GLY A 92 11.23 1.87 0.50
N PHE A 93 10.80 0.87 1.28
CA PHE A 93 11.42 0.53 2.55
C PHE A 93 11.51 -0.98 2.71
N LYS A 94 12.63 -1.46 3.24
CA LYS A 94 12.80 -2.86 3.59
C LYS A 94 13.61 -3.00 4.85
N GLY A 95 13.56 -4.18 5.44
CA GLY A 95 14.42 -4.45 6.57
C GLY A 95 13.95 -5.62 7.39
N VAL A 96 14.41 -5.63 8.63
CA VAL A 96 14.13 -6.68 9.60
C VAL A 96 13.87 -6.10 10.97
N VAL A 97 12.97 -6.72 11.72
CA VAL A 97 12.74 -6.42 13.13
C VAL A 97 13.23 -7.59 13.97
N ALA A 98 13.98 -7.26 15.02
CA ALA A 98 14.55 -8.25 15.94
C ALA A 98 14.30 -7.87 17.40
N ALA A 99 14.23 -8.88 18.26
CA ALA A 99 14.31 -8.72 19.70
C ALA A 99 15.72 -8.29 20.13
N SER A 100 15.87 -7.91 21.40
CA SER A 100 17.14 -7.48 21.98
C SER A 100 18.22 -8.56 21.84
N ASN A 101 17.83 -9.83 22.05
CA ASN A 101 18.68 -11.02 21.87
C ASN A 101 19.03 -11.36 20.41
N GLY A 102 18.44 -10.67 19.42
CA GLY A 102 18.67 -10.89 18.00
C GLY A 102 17.66 -11.81 17.29
N ASP A 103 16.72 -12.41 18.03
CA ASP A 103 15.66 -13.24 17.43
C ASP A 103 14.77 -12.40 16.52
N ARG A 104 14.28 -13.01 15.42
CA ARG A 104 13.41 -12.34 14.46
C ARG A 104 11.98 -12.26 15.00
N LEU A 105 11.36 -11.10 14.83
CA LEU A 105 10.00 -10.85 15.32
C LEU A 105 9.03 -10.70 14.16
N ALA A 106 8.06 -11.61 14.10
CA ALA A 106 6.97 -11.63 13.13
C ALA A 106 5.73 -10.90 13.64
N GLY A 107 4.83 -10.51 12.75
CA GLY A 107 3.52 -9.95 13.09
C GLY A 107 3.52 -8.51 13.58
N LEU A 108 4.68 -7.84 13.57
CA LEU A 108 4.79 -6.39 13.82
C LEU A 108 4.44 -5.61 12.55
N GLN A 109 3.68 -4.54 12.71
CA GLN A 109 3.33 -3.64 11.62
C GLN A 109 4.43 -2.60 11.40
N ILE A 110 4.74 -2.31 10.13
CA ILE A 110 5.61 -1.22 9.71
C ILE A 110 4.76 -0.23 8.94
N THR A 111 4.74 1.00 9.40
CA THR A 111 3.90 2.06 8.86
C THR A 111 4.77 3.16 8.29
N VAL A 112 4.36 3.70 7.14
CA VAL A 112 5.08 4.75 6.42
C VAL A 112 4.13 5.90 6.17
N TRP A 113 4.56 7.10 6.59
CA TRP A 113 3.89 8.36 6.31
C TRP A 113 4.75 9.23 5.43
N GLU A 114 4.11 9.99 4.55
CA GLU A 114 4.73 11.02 3.73
C GLU A 114 4.31 12.41 4.22
N GLU A 115 5.27 13.33 4.30
CA GLU A 115 5.05 14.72 4.68
C GLU A 115 4.02 15.40 3.78
N GLY A 116 2.96 15.93 4.39
CA GLY A 116 1.87 16.59 3.67
C GLY A 116 0.85 15.68 3.00
N VAL A 117 1.08 14.36 2.97
CA VAL A 117 0.13 13.38 2.43
C VAL A 117 -0.52 12.55 3.55
N GLY A 118 0.25 12.16 4.56
CA GLY A 118 -0.20 11.27 5.63
C GLY A 118 0.23 9.83 5.40
N LEU A 119 -0.56 8.86 5.89
CA LEU A 119 -0.22 7.43 5.80
C LEU A 119 -0.26 6.96 4.34
N VAL A 120 0.85 6.44 3.83
CA VAL A 120 0.99 6.00 2.43
C VAL A 120 1.17 4.49 2.29
N ALA A 121 1.68 3.81 3.33
CA ALA A 121 1.82 2.36 3.30
C ALA A 121 1.86 1.73 4.70
N VAL A 122 1.44 0.46 4.75
CA VAL A 122 1.54 -0.42 5.90
C VAL A 122 1.95 -1.80 5.40
N ASP A 123 2.90 -2.43 6.09
CA ASP A 123 3.27 -3.84 5.89
C ASP A 123 3.39 -4.55 7.24
N THR A 124 3.38 -5.88 7.23
CA THR A 124 3.54 -6.70 8.43
C THR A 124 4.75 -7.61 8.27
N THR A 125 5.58 -7.66 9.31
CA THR A 125 6.76 -8.52 9.33
C THR A 125 6.40 -10.00 9.19
N ASP A 126 7.12 -10.69 8.29
CA ASP A 126 6.97 -12.12 8.02
C ASP A 126 7.54 -13.00 9.15
N ALA A 127 7.48 -14.32 8.99
CA ALA A 127 7.97 -15.29 9.98
C ALA A 127 9.48 -15.14 10.27
N GLU A 128 10.23 -14.54 9.37
CA GLU A 128 11.65 -14.25 9.53
C GLU A 128 11.91 -12.78 9.96
N GLY A 129 10.84 -12.10 10.40
CA GLY A 129 10.85 -10.72 10.88
C GLY A 129 11.19 -9.70 9.80
N ARG A 130 11.05 -10.05 8.52
CA ARG A 130 11.35 -9.17 7.38
C ARG A 130 10.11 -8.41 6.95
N TYR A 131 10.31 -7.22 6.43
CA TYR A 131 9.25 -6.43 5.78
C TYR A 131 9.78 -5.82 4.48
N GLN A 132 8.87 -5.56 3.54
CA GLN A 132 9.16 -4.91 2.27
C GLN A 132 7.95 -4.10 1.79
N ILE A 133 8.13 -2.79 1.76
CA ILE A 133 7.15 -1.81 1.30
C ILE A 133 7.64 -1.22 -0.01
N GLU A 134 6.84 -1.35 -1.05
CA GLU A 134 7.04 -0.71 -2.34
C GLU A 134 6.09 0.47 -2.49
N LEU A 135 6.63 1.64 -2.79
CA LEU A 135 5.86 2.82 -3.16
C LEU A 135 5.67 2.82 -4.68
N LYS A 136 4.46 3.14 -5.15
CA LYS A 136 4.11 3.09 -6.58
C LYS A 136 4.56 4.31 -7.38
N ASP A 137 5.36 5.18 -6.76
CA ASP A 137 5.74 6.47 -7.31
C ASP A 137 7.12 6.43 -7.93
N GLN A 138 7.32 7.31 -8.91
CA GLN A 138 8.64 7.53 -9.49
C GLN A 138 9.59 8.15 -8.46
N PRO A 139 10.91 7.96 -8.65
CA PRO A 139 11.93 8.63 -7.86
C PRO A 139 11.68 10.14 -7.76
N ALA A 140 11.64 10.64 -6.53
CA ALA A 140 11.34 12.03 -6.23
C ALA A 140 11.91 12.39 -4.86
N GLU A 141 12.21 13.68 -4.67
CA GLU A 141 12.59 14.21 -3.36
C GLU A 141 11.36 14.29 -2.47
N ARG A 142 11.33 13.48 -1.41
CA ARG A 142 10.19 13.35 -0.49
C ARG A 142 10.68 12.98 0.90
N LYS A 143 9.94 13.43 1.91
CA LYS A 143 10.24 13.12 3.31
C LYS A 143 9.22 12.15 3.86
N PHE A 144 9.75 11.09 4.46
CA PHE A 144 8.95 10.02 5.06
C PHE A 144 9.25 9.88 6.54
N TRP A 145 8.27 9.36 7.28
CA TRP A 145 8.46 8.78 8.60
C TRP A 145 8.13 7.29 8.55
N VAL A 146 8.99 6.48 9.16
CA VAL A 146 8.81 5.03 9.27
C VAL A 146 8.75 4.66 10.75
N GLN A 147 7.78 3.85 11.15
CA GLN A 147 7.58 3.49 12.55
C GLN A 147 7.14 2.04 12.69
N VAL A 148 7.47 1.43 13.82
CA VAL A 148 7.05 0.07 14.20
C VAL A 148 5.83 0.14 15.09
N TYR A 149 4.84 -0.70 14.83
CA TYR A 149 3.61 -0.83 15.60
C TYR A 149 3.49 -2.26 16.11
N GLN A 150 3.05 -2.39 17.36
CA GLN A 150 2.70 -3.66 17.98
C GLN A 150 1.25 -3.56 18.46
N ASN A 151 0.39 -4.42 17.95
CA ASN A 151 -1.05 -4.43 18.27
C ASN A 151 -1.71 -3.04 18.08
N ASP A 152 -1.43 -2.41 16.93
CA ASP A 152 -1.92 -1.07 16.57
C ASP A 152 -1.46 0.08 17.50
N VAL A 153 -0.49 -0.18 18.38
CA VAL A 153 0.15 0.82 19.24
C VAL A 153 1.55 1.16 18.70
N PRO A 154 1.90 2.44 18.50
CA PRO A 154 3.24 2.81 18.08
C PRO A 154 4.25 2.33 19.14
N SER A 155 5.25 1.60 18.69
CA SER A 155 6.24 0.91 19.53
C SER A 155 7.67 1.32 19.21
N SER A 156 7.87 2.31 18.35
CA SER A 156 9.16 2.96 18.10
C SER A 156 8.99 4.46 18.00
N GLU A 157 10.07 5.21 18.16
CA GLU A 157 10.10 6.59 17.65
C GLU A 157 9.98 6.60 16.12
N PRO A 158 9.35 7.62 15.52
CA PRO A 158 9.27 7.74 14.08
C PRO A 158 10.63 8.12 13.50
N LEU A 159 11.14 7.29 12.59
CA LEU A 159 12.38 7.55 11.88
C LEU A 159 12.09 8.39 10.64
N SER A 160 12.65 9.60 10.57
CA SER A 160 12.56 10.42 9.36
C SER A 160 13.69 10.08 8.36
N VAL A 161 13.33 9.94 7.09
CA VAL A 161 14.28 9.80 5.97
C VAL A 161 13.78 10.59 4.76
N GLU A 162 14.68 10.94 3.85
CA GLU A 162 14.39 11.75 2.67
C GLU A 162 14.87 11.04 1.41
N THR A 163 13.95 10.67 0.52
CA THR A 163 14.33 10.22 -0.83
C THR A 163 14.84 11.40 -1.64
N GLN A 164 15.59 11.13 -2.71
CA GLN A 164 16.19 12.16 -3.56
C GLN A 164 15.59 12.12 -4.97
N ALA A 165 15.70 13.20 -5.75
CA ALA A 165 15.21 13.17 -7.13
C ALA A 165 16.13 12.35 -8.07
N ASP A 166 17.44 12.35 -7.84
CA ASP A 166 18.38 11.56 -8.65
C ASP A 166 18.35 10.09 -8.22
N CYS A 167 17.69 9.24 -8.99
CA CYS A 167 17.60 7.81 -8.70
C CYS A 167 18.89 7.02 -8.94
N ARG A 168 19.89 7.60 -9.62
CA ARG A 168 21.16 6.93 -9.92
C ARG A 168 22.19 7.11 -8.82
N GLN A 169 22.16 8.26 -8.15
CA GLN A 169 23.11 8.62 -7.10
C GLN A 169 22.45 8.78 -5.73
N GLY A 170 21.18 9.17 -5.71
CA GLY A 170 20.38 9.37 -4.52
C GLY A 170 19.62 8.12 -4.10
N PHE A 171 19.08 8.17 -2.90
CA PHE A 171 18.44 7.02 -2.27
C PHE A 171 16.94 7.00 -2.56
N GLN A 172 16.46 5.88 -3.13
CA GLN A 172 15.03 5.63 -3.35
C GLN A 172 14.49 4.53 -2.45
N VAL A 173 15.35 3.56 -2.09
CA VAL A 173 15.00 2.45 -1.22
C VAL A 173 15.83 2.51 0.06
N TYR A 174 15.16 2.50 1.21
CA TYR A 174 15.81 2.49 2.52
C TYR A 174 15.74 1.10 3.14
N GLN A 175 16.91 0.56 3.52
CA GLN A 175 16.99 -0.58 4.41
C GLN A 175 17.12 -0.10 5.87
N ILE A 176 16.06 -0.31 6.65
CA ILE A 176 15.95 0.08 8.07
C ILE A 176 15.76 -1.19 8.89
N ASN A 177 16.74 -1.52 9.73
CA ASN A 177 16.59 -2.64 10.65
C ASN A 177 16.18 -2.09 12.02
N TRP A 178 15.30 -2.78 12.72
CA TRP A 178 14.83 -2.41 14.05
C TRP A 178 15.27 -3.46 15.07
N ARG A 179 15.58 -3.00 16.29
CA ARG A 179 15.86 -3.89 17.42
C ARG A 179 15.09 -3.42 18.65
N ALA A 180 14.53 -4.37 19.40
CA ALA A 180 13.98 -4.09 20.71
C ALA A 180 15.10 -3.60 21.65
N LYS A 181 14.80 -2.62 22.49
CA LYS A 181 15.70 -2.19 23.57
C LYS A 181 15.87 -3.33 24.58
N GLU A 182 17.01 -3.39 25.24
CA GLU A 182 17.15 -4.22 26.44
C GLU A 182 16.27 -3.60 27.54
N GLU A 183 15.48 -4.44 28.21
CA GLU A 183 14.69 -4.05 29.40
C GLU A 183 15.58 -3.87 30.64
#